data_AF-A0A7S2KNW6-F1
#
_entry.id   AF-A0A7S2KNW6-F1
#
_cell.length_a   1.000
_cell.length_b   1.000
_cell.length_c   1.000
_cell.angle_alpha   90.00
_cell.angle_beta   90.00
_cell.angle_gamma   90.00
#
_symmetry.space_group_name_H-M   'P 1'
#
loop_
_entity.id
_entity.type
_entity.pdbx_description
1 polymer ?
#
loop_
_entity_poly.entity_id
_entity_poly.type
_entity_poly.pdbx_seq_one_letter_code
_entity_poly.pdbx_strand_id
1 'polypeptide(L)'
;MNAGRARVDPPHAGRPGKSSGMVGGNGDGEYGPGAIILGQVFWERSVRAVEVCYVSILHRGVIARALEQFASERDRIQPMLARNHNLEQKKARRPSRGERVAKILRERSIFAKTSKEFLNEVITHGTTRVFMPGDRIIEQGTDGSTMFILSVGTANVVMEQTDETAGRPTRTLTNVGALTHGSVFGELVMLGVQSRRTASIVAGTVCCTWEVSQSKTLGILDRHPMERANFLKLVEEHLGKQAAQRIIYHPLFSDFHQQFRTFLGVNSERKFYFPNETIMKQGAVGDSLFMLNLGVATMELNSQHVMQVKGGAYFGINAMFPGGFREKQRYPLTVVAESMCQVLLVTKAMYQHALLKYSDMRDIARALEEEEKVKLQRQLDSFTTLLHRRRNLRCIIEALRGSVQTKRSADMAQVEHRRQLENIFAAWYALRQRTADLRRDQEEMRAANDSRIEAWLTRRRDQLELVRPRRDMKRLIAHNLKSRGPLKLAKALPTPPLTARL
;
A
#
# COMPACT_ATOMS: atom_id res chain seq x y z
N MET A 1 -58.72 11.04 -17.84
CA MET A 1 -58.30 11.03 -19.26
C MET A 1 -57.71 9.66 -19.55
N ASN A 2 -58.28 8.93 -20.51
CA ASN A 2 -57.94 7.53 -20.76
C ASN A 2 -56.45 7.38 -21.13
N ALA A 3 -55.70 6.58 -20.36
CA ALA A 3 -54.34 6.18 -20.70
C ALA A 3 -54.38 5.28 -21.94
N GLY A 4 -53.71 5.70 -23.01
CA GLY A 4 -53.65 4.97 -24.28
C GLY A 4 -53.06 3.56 -24.10
N ARG A 5 -53.52 2.59 -24.90
CA ARG A 5 -53.09 1.19 -24.82
C ARG A 5 -51.75 0.98 -25.54
N ALA A 6 -50.79 0.36 -24.87
CA ALA A 6 -49.56 -0.17 -25.50
C ALA A 6 -49.71 -1.67 -25.78
N ARG A 7 -49.19 -2.14 -26.92
CA ARG A 7 -49.17 -3.57 -27.30
C ARG A 7 -47.73 -4.09 -27.34
N VAL A 8 -47.53 -5.31 -26.84
CA VAL A 8 -46.21 -5.96 -26.78
C VAL A 8 -46.18 -7.10 -27.80
N ASP A 9 -45.27 -7.02 -28.77
CA ASP A 9 -45.08 -8.08 -29.76
C ASP A 9 -44.17 -9.19 -29.19
N PRO A 10 -44.43 -10.47 -29.50
CA PRO A 10 -43.51 -11.56 -29.17
C PRO A 10 -42.24 -11.49 -30.05
N PRO A 11 -41.09 -12.00 -29.56
CA PRO A 11 -39.86 -12.01 -30.34
C PRO A 11 -40.03 -12.89 -31.59
N HIS A 12 -39.57 -12.40 -32.75
CA HIS A 12 -39.63 -13.12 -34.01
C HIS A 12 -38.90 -14.48 -33.92
N ALA A 13 -39.67 -15.56 -33.80
CA ALA A 13 -39.24 -16.91 -34.14
C ALA A 13 -40.09 -17.37 -35.34
N GLY A 14 -39.43 -17.63 -36.46
CA GLY A 14 -40.09 -18.23 -37.62
C GLY A 14 -40.58 -19.63 -37.29
N ARG A 15 -41.92 -19.79 -37.18
CA ARG A 15 -42.77 -20.90 -37.67
C ARG A 15 -44.17 -20.81 -37.02
N PRO A 16 -45.26 -21.14 -37.75
CA PRO A 16 -46.62 -20.96 -37.25
C PRO A 16 -47.09 -22.17 -36.42
N GLY A 17 -47.76 -21.91 -35.30
CA GLY A 17 -48.36 -22.95 -34.47
C GLY A 17 -49.22 -22.41 -33.31
N LYS A 18 -50.52 -22.28 -33.59
CA LYS A 18 -51.70 -22.36 -32.70
C LYS A 18 -51.75 -21.57 -31.37
N SER A 19 -52.52 -20.47 -31.45
CA SER A 19 -53.66 -20.06 -30.60
C SER A 19 -53.64 -20.14 -29.06
N SER A 20 -54.06 -18.99 -28.49
CA SER A 20 -54.97 -18.83 -27.35
C SER A 20 -54.37 -18.80 -25.93
N GLY A 21 -54.25 -17.57 -25.42
CA GLY A 21 -54.10 -17.25 -24.01
C GLY A 21 -54.36 -15.77 -23.79
N MET A 22 -55.64 -15.37 -23.79
CA MET A 22 -56.08 -14.04 -23.38
C MET A 22 -55.75 -13.86 -21.89
N VAL A 23 -54.80 -12.99 -21.55
CA VAL A 23 -54.65 -12.49 -20.18
C VAL A 23 -55.07 -11.02 -20.22
N GLY A 24 -56.24 -10.75 -19.65
CA GLY A 24 -56.72 -9.40 -19.41
C GLY A 24 -55.80 -8.68 -18.43
N GLY A 25 -55.24 -7.56 -18.87
CA GLY A 25 -54.60 -6.57 -17.99
C GLY A 25 -55.53 -5.38 -17.85
N ASN A 26 -56.05 -5.18 -16.64
CA ASN A 26 -56.61 -3.89 -16.24
C ASN A 26 -55.55 -2.78 -16.44
N GLY A 27 -56.04 -1.58 -16.74
CA GLY A 27 -55.24 -0.38 -16.93
C GLY A 27 -54.29 -0.11 -15.77
N ASP A 28 -53.22 0.63 -16.08
CA ASP A 28 -52.13 1.04 -15.19
C ASP A 28 -51.00 0.01 -15.07
N GLY A 29 -50.41 -0.32 -16.22
CA GLY A 29 -49.17 -1.10 -16.31
C GLY A 29 -47.94 -0.24 -16.00
N GLU A 30 -47.60 -0.10 -14.72
CA GLU A 30 -46.24 0.27 -14.32
C GLU A 30 -45.26 -0.81 -14.79
N TYR A 31 -44.35 -0.46 -15.70
CA TYR A 31 -43.25 -1.34 -16.09
C TYR A 31 -42.12 -1.26 -15.05
N GLY A 32 -42.27 -2.00 -13.96
CA GLY A 32 -41.21 -2.59 -13.11
C GLY A 32 -40.11 -1.65 -12.55
N PRO A 33 -40.16 -1.25 -11.26
CA PRO A 33 -39.11 -0.45 -10.61
C PRO A 33 -37.74 -1.15 -10.41
N GLY A 34 -37.67 -2.48 -10.61
CA GLY A 34 -36.43 -3.27 -10.37
C GLY A 34 -35.36 -3.14 -11.46
N ALA A 35 -35.74 -2.74 -12.68
CA ALA A 35 -34.84 -2.72 -13.84
C ALA A 35 -33.87 -1.54 -13.84
N ILE A 36 -34.22 -0.42 -13.19
CA ILE A 36 -33.45 0.82 -13.30
C ILE A 36 -32.25 0.85 -12.34
N ILE A 37 -32.34 0.17 -11.19
CA ILE A 37 -31.32 0.26 -10.12
C ILE A 37 -30.32 -0.91 -10.18
N LEU A 38 -30.78 -2.14 -10.47
CA LEU A 38 -29.97 -3.36 -10.41
C LEU A 38 -29.78 -4.09 -11.76
N GLY A 39 -30.47 -3.66 -12.82
CA GLY A 39 -30.46 -4.35 -14.11
C GLY A 39 -29.36 -3.87 -15.06
N GLN A 40 -28.66 -4.82 -15.69
CA GLN A 40 -28.33 -4.66 -17.11
C GLN A 40 -29.64 -4.83 -17.86
N VAL A 41 -30.05 -3.87 -18.68
CA VAL A 41 -31.25 -4.03 -19.51
C VAL A 41 -30.84 -3.86 -20.97
N PHE A 42 -30.72 -4.99 -21.67
CA PHE A 42 -31.17 -5.04 -23.04
C PHE A 42 -32.68 -5.27 -22.97
N TRP A 43 -33.46 -4.37 -23.60
CA TRP A 43 -34.90 -4.59 -23.75
C TRP A 43 -35.09 -5.81 -24.67
N GLU A 44 -35.46 -6.97 -24.11
CA GLU A 44 -35.69 -8.19 -24.90
C GLU A 44 -36.92 -8.08 -25.83
N ARG A 45 -37.75 -7.04 -25.63
CA ARG A 45 -38.94 -6.76 -26.44
C ARG A 45 -38.99 -5.29 -26.84
N SER A 46 -39.40 -5.02 -28.07
CA SER A 46 -39.68 -3.66 -28.54
C SER A 46 -41.03 -3.19 -28.00
N VAL A 47 -41.06 -1.95 -27.52
CA VAL A 47 -42.31 -1.26 -27.18
C VAL A 47 -42.60 -0.27 -28.29
N ARG A 48 -43.79 -0.36 -28.88
CA ARG A 48 -44.26 0.58 -29.90
C ARG A 48 -45.54 1.25 -29.41
N ALA A 49 -45.58 2.58 -29.53
CA ALA A 49 -46.80 3.35 -29.32
C ALA A 49 -47.82 3.00 -30.42
N VAL A 50 -49.00 2.53 -30.02
CA VAL A 50 -50.10 2.20 -30.95
C VAL A 50 -50.99 3.42 -31.19
N GLU A 51 -51.03 4.33 -30.22
CA GLU A 51 -51.73 5.62 -30.26
C GLU A 51 -50.82 6.70 -29.64
N VAL A 52 -51.23 7.97 -29.74
CA VAL A 52 -50.52 9.09 -29.08
C VAL A 52 -50.50 8.84 -27.56
N CYS A 53 -49.30 8.71 -27.00
CA CYS A 53 -49.09 8.44 -25.59
C CYS A 53 -48.10 9.43 -24.97
N TYR A 54 -48.34 9.77 -23.71
CA TYR A 54 -47.38 10.50 -22.89
C TYR A 54 -46.49 9.53 -22.13
N VAL A 55 -45.18 9.73 -22.22
CA VAL A 55 -44.18 8.90 -21.54
C VAL A 55 -43.33 9.79 -20.64
N SER A 56 -43.34 9.51 -19.35
CA SER A 56 -42.40 10.12 -18.40
C SER A 56 -41.16 9.24 -18.27
N ILE A 57 -39.98 9.79 -18.55
CA ILE A 57 -38.72 9.06 -18.54
C ILE A 57 -37.94 9.42 -17.28
N LEU A 58 -37.63 8.41 -16.46
CA LEU A 58 -36.77 8.57 -15.30
C LEU A 58 -35.41 7.91 -15.57
N HIS A 59 -34.37 8.74 -15.69
CA HIS A 59 -33.02 8.26 -15.99
C HIS A 59 -32.34 7.63 -14.77
N ARG A 60 -31.60 6.53 -14.98
CA ARG A 60 -30.83 5.82 -13.94
C ARG A 60 -29.91 6.74 -13.14
N GLY A 61 -29.23 7.67 -13.80
CA GLY A 61 -28.33 8.62 -13.14
C GLY A 61 -29.03 9.57 -12.16
N VAL A 62 -30.29 9.92 -12.43
CA VAL A 62 -31.11 10.77 -11.55
C VAL A 62 -31.50 10.02 -10.29
N ILE A 63 -31.88 8.74 -10.44
CA ILE A 63 -32.19 7.87 -9.30
C ILE A 63 -30.94 7.59 -8.45
N ALA A 64 -29.79 7.33 -9.09
CA ALA A 64 -28.54 7.10 -8.38
C ALA A 64 -28.15 8.31 -7.50
N ARG A 65 -28.22 9.53 -8.07
CA ARG A 65 -27.96 10.77 -7.33
C ARG A 65 -28.98 11.02 -6.21
N ALA A 66 -30.26 10.76 -6.45
CA ALA A 66 -31.28 10.88 -5.40
C ALA A 66 -31.00 9.91 -4.24
N LEU A 67 -30.61 8.66 -4.52
CA LEU A 67 -30.27 7.66 -3.50
C LEU A 67 -28.93 7.94 -2.80
N GLU A 68 -28.05 8.74 -3.39
CA GLU A 68 -26.85 9.30 -2.73
C GLU A 68 -27.21 10.43 -1.78
N GLN A 69 -28.14 11.30 -2.18
CA GLN A 69 -28.56 12.45 -1.37
C GLN A 69 -29.46 12.06 -0.18
N PHE A 70 -30.22 10.97 -0.29
CA PHE A 70 -31.17 10.53 0.73
C PHE A 70 -30.85 9.12 1.26
N ALA A 71 -29.80 9.02 2.09
CA ALA A 71 -29.30 7.75 2.63
C ALA A 71 -30.32 6.99 3.52
N SER A 72 -31.20 7.68 4.23
CA SER A 72 -32.26 7.04 5.05
C SER A 72 -33.31 6.32 4.21
N GLU A 73 -33.64 6.88 3.03
CA GLU A 73 -34.55 6.24 2.08
C GLU A 73 -33.86 5.08 1.34
N ARG A 74 -32.55 5.19 1.09
CA ARG A 74 -31.73 4.09 0.56
C ARG A 74 -31.84 2.84 1.44
N ASP A 75 -31.64 2.97 2.75
CA ASP A 75 -31.68 1.83 3.68
C ASP A 75 -33.08 1.19 3.77
N ARG A 76 -34.14 1.98 3.53
CA ARG A 76 -35.53 1.52 3.48
C ARG A 76 -35.86 0.80 2.17
N ILE A 77 -35.32 1.27 1.05
CA ILE A 77 -35.56 0.76 -0.29
C ILE A 77 -34.67 -0.46 -0.61
N GLN A 78 -33.47 -0.53 -0.04
CA GLN A 78 -32.50 -1.62 -0.23
C GLN A 78 -33.07 -3.03 0.04
N PRO A 79 -33.80 -3.30 1.14
CA PRO A 79 -34.45 -4.60 1.35
C PRO A 79 -35.63 -4.85 0.40
N MET A 80 -36.33 -3.82 -0.06
CA MET A 80 -37.43 -3.94 -1.05
C MET A 80 -36.90 -4.28 -2.44
N LEU A 81 -35.76 -3.70 -2.84
CA LEU A 81 -35.06 -4.05 -4.09
C LEU A 81 -34.53 -5.48 -4.06
N ALA A 82 -34.02 -5.93 -2.92
CA ALA A 82 -33.61 -7.31 -2.71
C ALA A 82 -34.80 -8.30 -2.77
N ARG A 83 -36.00 -7.90 -2.28
CA ARG A 83 -37.23 -8.70 -2.32
C ARG A 83 -37.89 -8.72 -3.70
N ASN A 84 -37.95 -7.60 -4.42
CA ASN A 84 -38.55 -7.54 -5.76
C ASN A 84 -37.71 -8.29 -6.81
N HIS A 85 -36.38 -8.29 -6.65
CA HIS A 85 -35.50 -9.17 -7.41
C HIS A 85 -35.78 -10.67 -7.15
N ASN A 86 -36.33 -11.04 -5.98
CA ASN A 86 -36.77 -12.40 -5.68
C ASN A 86 -38.16 -12.74 -6.25
N LEU A 87 -39.04 -11.75 -6.45
CA LEU A 87 -40.40 -11.96 -6.98
C LEU A 87 -40.42 -12.14 -8.51
N GLU A 88 -39.63 -11.38 -9.28
CA GLU A 88 -39.51 -11.57 -10.73
C GLU A 88 -38.78 -12.88 -11.10
N GLN A 89 -37.98 -13.44 -10.19
CA GLN A 89 -37.26 -14.69 -10.40
C GLN A 89 -38.08 -15.96 -10.13
N LYS A 90 -39.30 -15.85 -9.57
CA LYS A 90 -40.21 -17.00 -9.41
C LYS A 90 -40.83 -17.47 -10.75
N LYS A 91 -40.83 -16.64 -11.79
CA LYS A 91 -41.51 -16.94 -13.08
C LYS A 91 -40.63 -17.58 -14.18
N ALA A 92 -39.32 -17.68 -13.99
CA ALA A 92 -38.44 -18.35 -14.94
C ALA A 92 -37.54 -19.34 -14.19
N ARG A 93 -37.44 -20.60 -14.68
CA ARG A 93 -36.51 -21.63 -14.19
C ARG A 93 -35.05 -21.12 -14.29
N ARG A 94 -34.62 -20.30 -13.35
CA ARG A 94 -33.27 -19.74 -13.26
C ARG A 94 -32.53 -20.36 -12.06
N PRO A 95 -31.22 -20.61 -12.21
CA PRO A 95 -30.40 -21.14 -11.14
C PRO A 95 -30.45 -20.26 -9.89
N SER A 96 -30.44 -20.89 -8.70
CA SER A 96 -30.45 -20.21 -7.40
C SER A 96 -29.32 -19.17 -7.31
N ARG A 97 -29.46 -18.15 -6.45
CA ARG A 97 -28.40 -17.13 -6.26
C ARG A 97 -27.04 -17.78 -5.93
N GLY A 98 -27.08 -18.88 -5.16
CA GLY A 98 -25.91 -19.72 -4.88
C GLY A 98 -25.35 -20.41 -6.13
N GLU A 99 -26.18 -20.93 -7.03
CA GLU A 99 -25.72 -21.54 -8.29
C GLU A 99 -25.07 -20.53 -9.26
N ARG A 100 -25.55 -19.27 -9.30
CA ARG A 100 -24.91 -18.20 -10.10
C ARG A 100 -23.53 -17.85 -9.55
N VAL A 101 -23.41 -17.70 -8.23
CA VAL A 101 -22.11 -17.46 -7.58
C VAL A 101 -21.22 -18.69 -7.76
N ALA A 102 -21.73 -19.90 -7.63
CA ALA A 102 -20.99 -21.14 -7.88
C ALA A 102 -20.47 -21.21 -9.30
N LYS A 103 -21.27 -20.80 -10.29
CA LYS A 103 -20.85 -20.73 -11.69
C LYS A 103 -19.72 -19.71 -11.88
N ILE A 104 -19.86 -18.50 -11.34
CA ILE A 104 -18.82 -17.44 -11.41
C ILE A 104 -17.53 -17.90 -10.72
N LEU A 105 -17.66 -18.52 -9.55
CA LEU A 105 -16.55 -19.05 -8.78
C LEU A 105 -15.82 -20.18 -9.51
N ARG A 106 -16.55 -21.03 -10.24
CA ARG A 106 -15.97 -22.10 -11.08
C ARG A 106 -15.32 -21.58 -12.35
N GLU A 107 -15.87 -20.52 -12.97
CA GLU A 107 -15.42 -20.05 -14.28
C GLU A 107 -14.26 -19.06 -14.20
N ARG A 108 -14.20 -18.21 -13.17
CA ARG A 108 -13.31 -17.02 -13.15
C ARG A 108 -12.65 -16.71 -11.82
N SER A 109 -12.89 -17.52 -10.79
CA SER A 109 -12.27 -17.31 -9.48
C SER A 109 -11.14 -18.29 -9.20
N ILE A 110 -10.39 -18.00 -8.14
CA ILE A 110 -9.39 -18.88 -7.53
C ILE A 110 -9.98 -20.26 -7.17
N PHE A 111 -11.29 -20.37 -7.09
CA PHE A 111 -12.03 -21.59 -6.80
C PHE A 111 -12.45 -22.40 -8.05
N ALA A 112 -11.86 -22.11 -9.21
CA ALA A 112 -12.16 -22.82 -10.46
C ALA A 112 -11.86 -24.33 -10.40
N LYS A 113 -10.83 -24.72 -9.65
CA LYS A 113 -10.38 -26.13 -9.51
C LYS A 113 -10.78 -26.78 -8.18
N THR A 114 -11.58 -26.12 -7.34
CA THR A 114 -12.02 -26.68 -6.06
C THR A 114 -13.26 -27.57 -6.21
N SER A 115 -13.46 -28.49 -5.27
CA SER A 115 -14.60 -29.39 -5.23
C SER A 115 -15.93 -28.64 -5.14
N LYS A 116 -17.01 -29.27 -5.65
CA LYS A 116 -18.34 -28.66 -5.65
C LYS A 116 -18.86 -28.52 -4.23
N GLU A 117 -18.49 -29.45 -3.37
CA GLU A 117 -18.79 -29.53 -1.95
C GLU A 117 -18.19 -28.32 -1.22
N PHE A 118 -16.87 -28.09 -1.37
CA PHE A 118 -16.19 -26.92 -0.79
C PHE A 118 -16.81 -25.59 -1.25
N LEU A 119 -17.07 -25.47 -2.56
CA LEU A 119 -17.68 -24.27 -3.13
C LEU A 119 -19.08 -24.01 -2.57
N ASN A 120 -19.91 -25.04 -2.45
CA ASN A 120 -21.24 -24.93 -1.89
C ASN A 120 -21.18 -24.50 -0.42
N GLU A 121 -20.21 -24.99 0.35
CA GLU A 121 -20.03 -24.56 1.74
C GLU A 121 -19.62 -23.08 1.86
N VAL A 122 -18.65 -22.62 1.05
CA VAL A 122 -18.22 -21.21 1.02
C VAL A 122 -19.37 -20.30 0.61
N ILE A 123 -20.18 -20.72 -0.37
CA ILE A 123 -21.36 -20.00 -0.82
C ILE A 123 -22.45 -20.01 0.25
N THR A 124 -22.65 -21.11 0.98
CA THR A 124 -23.68 -21.18 2.02
C THR A 124 -23.34 -20.27 3.21
N HIS A 125 -22.05 -20.14 3.55
CA HIS A 125 -21.60 -19.43 4.74
C HIS A 125 -21.28 -17.95 4.54
N GLY A 126 -21.23 -17.47 3.30
CA GLY A 126 -20.97 -16.07 3.03
C GLY A 126 -22.22 -15.21 2.95
N THR A 127 -21.99 -13.90 2.95
CA THR A 127 -23.04 -12.88 2.96
C THR A 127 -22.88 -11.98 1.74
N THR A 128 -23.97 -11.64 1.07
CA THR A 128 -23.89 -10.70 -0.04
C THR A 128 -23.85 -9.26 0.48
N ARG A 129 -22.88 -8.49 0.00
CA ARG A 129 -22.85 -7.03 0.15
C ARG A 129 -22.92 -6.34 -1.20
N VAL A 130 -23.51 -5.15 -1.22
CA VAL A 130 -23.60 -4.29 -2.40
C VAL A 130 -22.92 -2.98 -2.06
N PHE A 131 -22.08 -2.50 -2.98
CA PHE A 131 -21.31 -1.27 -2.85
C PHE A 131 -21.58 -0.40 -4.08
N MET A 132 -21.76 0.89 -3.86
CA MET A 132 -21.98 1.89 -4.90
C MET A 132 -20.63 2.41 -5.42
N PRO A 133 -20.58 2.98 -6.65
CA PRO A 133 -19.36 3.60 -7.15
C PRO A 133 -18.82 4.65 -6.17
N GLY A 134 -17.53 4.58 -5.86
CA GLY A 134 -16.85 5.42 -4.87
C GLY A 134 -16.77 4.84 -3.47
N ASP A 135 -17.58 3.83 -3.13
CA ASP A 135 -17.56 3.20 -1.80
C ASP A 135 -16.22 2.48 -1.55
N ARG A 136 -15.68 2.65 -0.35
CA ARG A 136 -14.51 1.89 0.13
C ARG A 136 -14.98 0.54 0.67
N ILE A 137 -14.69 -0.52 -0.09
CA ILE A 137 -14.98 -1.91 0.28
C ILE A 137 -13.99 -2.38 1.36
N ILE A 138 -12.73 -2.02 1.20
CA ILE A 138 -11.64 -2.27 2.17
C ILE A 138 -10.85 -0.98 2.32
N GLU A 139 -10.40 -0.71 3.55
CA GLU A 139 -9.54 0.42 3.86
C GLU A 139 -8.16 -0.06 4.31
N GLN A 140 -7.11 0.48 3.70
CA GLN A 140 -5.73 0.12 4.01
C GLN A 140 -5.39 0.38 5.48
N GLY A 141 -4.60 -0.51 6.09
CA GLY A 141 -4.14 -0.38 7.46
C GLY A 141 -5.17 -0.76 8.52
N THR A 142 -6.45 -0.93 8.15
CA THR A 142 -7.48 -1.45 9.07
C THR A 142 -7.24 -2.91 9.39
N ASP A 143 -7.61 -3.32 10.59
CA ASP A 143 -7.65 -4.72 10.96
C ASP A 143 -8.86 -5.39 10.28
N GLY A 144 -8.73 -6.65 9.90
CA GLY A 144 -9.81 -7.39 9.26
C GLY A 144 -9.77 -8.86 9.59
N SER A 145 -10.84 -9.57 9.28
CA SER A 145 -10.90 -11.03 9.42
C SER A 145 -11.78 -11.67 8.33
N THR A 146 -12.16 -10.92 7.31
CA THR A 146 -13.05 -11.39 6.23
C THR A 146 -12.37 -11.27 4.88
N MET A 147 -12.76 -12.12 3.94
CA MET A 147 -12.39 -12.00 2.53
C MET A 147 -13.63 -11.72 1.69
N PHE A 148 -13.42 -11.14 0.51
CA PHE A 148 -14.48 -10.78 -0.41
C PHE A 148 -14.23 -11.41 -1.78
N ILE A 149 -15.30 -11.83 -2.43
CA ILE A 149 -15.32 -12.28 -3.81
C ILE A 149 -16.18 -11.31 -4.61
N LEU A 150 -15.64 -10.68 -5.64
CA LEU A 150 -16.40 -9.78 -6.51
C LEU A 150 -17.26 -10.59 -7.47
N SER A 151 -18.58 -10.57 -7.30
CA SER A 151 -19.52 -11.29 -8.19
C SER A 151 -19.95 -10.46 -9.39
N VAL A 152 -20.14 -9.15 -9.20
CA VAL A 152 -20.58 -8.20 -10.24
C VAL A 152 -19.86 -6.87 -10.03
N GLY A 153 -19.54 -6.18 -11.11
CA GLY A 153 -18.92 -4.86 -11.10
C GLY A 153 -17.40 -4.89 -11.25
N THR A 154 -16.80 -3.73 -11.01
CA THR A 154 -15.37 -3.45 -11.09
C THR A 154 -14.95 -2.59 -9.91
N ALA A 155 -13.79 -2.87 -9.33
CA ALA A 155 -13.21 -2.10 -8.23
C ALA A 155 -11.74 -1.78 -8.50
N ASN A 156 -11.21 -0.73 -7.88
CA ASN A 156 -9.83 -0.30 -8.00
C ASN A 156 -9.07 -0.58 -6.70
N VAL A 157 -7.84 -1.04 -6.82
CA VAL A 157 -6.89 -1.27 -5.72
C VAL A 157 -6.04 -0.02 -5.58
N VAL A 158 -6.16 0.66 -4.44
CA VAL A 158 -5.45 1.91 -4.17
C VAL A 158 -4.53 1.71 -2.97
N MET A 159 -3.24 2.00 -3.15
CA MET A 159 -2.27 2.07 -2.05
C MET A 159 -1.99 3.53 -1.70
N GLU A 160 -2.10 3.84 -0.40
CA GLU A 160 -1.68 5.10 0.20
C GLU A 160 -0.27 4.90 0.77
N GLN A 161 0.69 5.66 0.26
CA GLN A 161 2.03 5.78 0.83
C GLN A 161 2.15 7.14 1.51
N THR A 162 2.69 7.16 2.72
CA THR A 162 3.01 8.41 3.43
C THR A 162 4.52 8.53 3.47
N ASP A 163 5.06 9.44 2.65
CA ASP A 163 6.48 9.78 2.71
C ASP A 163 6.68 11.02 3.57
N GLU A 164 7.64 10.95 4.49
CA GLU A 164 8.12 12.09 5.28
C GLU A 164 9.31 12.73 4.57
N THR A 165 9.07 13.35 3.43
CA THR A 165 10.09 14.17 2.77
C THR A 165 10.03 15.59 3.35
N ALA A 166 11.13 16.07 3.94
CA ALA A 166 11.27 17.44 4.44
C ALA A 166 10.27 17.86 5.54
N GLY A 167 9.88 16.93 6.43
CA GLY A 167 9.06 17.26 7.60
C GLY A 167 7.58 17.55 7.32
N ARG A 168 7.09 17.27 6.11
CA ARG A 168 5.65 17.26 5.78
C ARG A 168 5.22 15.86 5.34
N PRO A 169 4.20 15.27 5.97
CA PRO A 169 3.67 13.99 5.51
C PRO A 169 2.99 14.20 4.15
N THR A 170 3.60 13.68 3.08
CA THR A 170 2.99 13.69 1.75
C THR A 170 2.32 12.35 1.52
N ARG A 171 1.00 12.37 1.34
CA ARG A 171 0.20 11.18 1.04
C ARG A 171 0.07 11.02 -0.47
N THR A 172 0.70 9.98 -1.01
CA THR A 172 0.57 9.60 -2.42
C THR A 172 -0.40 8.44 -2.54
N LEU A 173 -1.45 8.64 -3.34
CA LEU A 173 -2.41 7.61 -3.71
C LEU A 173 -2.00 7.02 -5.05
N THR A 174 -1.67 5.73 -5.07
CA THR A 174 -1.30 5.01 -6.28
C THR A 174 -2.36 3.96 -6.59
N ASN A 175 -2.89 3.97 -7.83
CA ASN A 175 -3.73 2.88 -8.31
C ASN A 175 -2.83 1.74 -8.78
N VAL A 176 -2.94 0.60 -8.11
CA VAL A 176 -2.05 -0.55 -8.27
C VAL A 176 -2.70 -1.64 -9.12
N GLY A 177 -4.01 -1.55 -9.35
CA GLY A 177 -4.73 -2.51 -10.19
C GLY A 177 -6.23 -2.35 -10.17
N ALA A 178 -6.90 -3.10 -11.03
CA ALA A 178 -8.35 -3.18 -11.09
C ALA A 178 -8.81 -4.63 -10.84
N LEU A 179 -9.81 -4.77 -9.97
CA LEU A 179 -10.51 -6.01 -9.71
C LEU A 179 -11.74 -6.09 -10.62
N THR A 180 -11.92 -7.24 -11.23
CA THR A 180 -13.07 -7.56 -12.09
C THR A 180 -13.88 -8.72 -11.51
N HIS A 181 -15.07 -8.98 -12.04
CA HIS A 181 -15.89 -10.13 -11.66
C HIS A 181 -15.09 -11.44 -11.58
N GLY A 182 -15.22 -12.16 -10.47
CA GLY A 182 -14.45 -13.36 -10.12
C GLY A 182 -13.25 -13.11 -9.20
N SER A 183 -12.79 -11.86 -9.09
CA SER A 183 -11.62 -11.50 -8.26
C SER A 183 -11.89 -11.74 -6.78
N VAL A 184 -10.89 -12.28 -6.10
CA VAL A 184 -10.88 -12.45 -4.64
C VAL A 184 -9.90 -11.48 -4.03
N PHE A 185 -10.29 -10.85 -2.92
CA PHE A 185 -9.48 -9.87 -2.23
C PHE A 185 -9.72 -9.90 -0.72
N GLY A 186 -8.69 -9.55 0.05
CA GLY A 186 -8.71 -9.66 1.51
C GLY A 186 -8.38 -11.06 2.04
N GLU A 187 -7.93 -11.95 1.15
CA GLU A 187 -7.49 -13.32 1.40
C GLU A 187 -6.28 -13.41 2.34
N LEU A 188 -5.36 -12.44 2.27
CA LEU A 188 -4.16 -12.43 3.12
C LEU A 188 -4.50 -12.29 4.61
N VAL A 189 -5.48 -11.44 4.91
CA VAL A 189 -5.93 -11.23 6.28
C VAL A 189 -6.78 -12.40 6.76
N MET A 190 -7.63 -12.92 5.88
CA MET A 190 -8.41 -14.13 6.17
C MET A 190 -7.50 -15.35 6.47
N LEU A 191 -6.33 -15.46 5.84
CA LEU A 191 -5.38 -16.55 6.11
C LEU A 191 -4.47 -16.31 7.31
N GLY A 192 -4.53 -15.12 7.94
CA GLY A 192 -3.59 -14.75 8.99
C GLY A 192 -2.17 -14.49 8.46
N VAL A 193 -1.98 -14.35 7.15
CA VAL A 193 -0.70 -13.90 6.56
C VAL A 193 -0.40 -12.47 7.00
N GLN A 194 -1.45 -11.66 7.15
CA GLN A 194 -1.37 -10.31 7.69
C GLN A 194 -2.49 -10.05 8.70
N SER A 195 -2.22 -9.22 9.69
CA SER A 195 -3.25 -8.72 10.62
C SER A 195 -4.01 -7.51 10.06
N ARG A 196 -3.38 -6.74 9.17
CA ARG A 196 -3.92 -5.49 8.60
C ARG A 196 -4.09 -5.58 7.09
N ARG A 197 -5.04 -4.81 6.56
CA ARG A 197 -5.30 -4.70 5.11
C ARG A 197 -4.14 -3.99 4.39
N THR A 198 -3.63 -4.59 3.33
CA THR A 198 -2.48 -4.09 2.54
C THR A 198 -2.80 -2.88 1.68
N ALA A 199 -4.02 -2.81 1.16
CA ALA A 199 -4.46 -1.79 0.22
C ALA A 199 -5.94 -1.46 0.43
N SER A 200 -6.35 -0.29 -0.02
CA SER A 200 -7.76 0.09 -0.06
C SER A 200 -8.40 -0.44 -1.35
N ILE A 201 -9.63 -0.92 -1.27
CA ILE A 201 -10.42 -1.34 -2.42
C ILE A 201 -11.59 -0.37 -2.58
N VAL A 202 -11.66 0.33 -3.70
CA VAL A 202 -12.69 1.33 -3.99
C VAL A 202 -13.56 0.84 -5.15
N ALA A 203 -14.87 0.78 -4.96
CA ALA A 203 -15.80 0.38 -6.01
C ALA A 203 -15.74 1.37 -7.19
N GLY A 204 -15.46 0.89 -8.40
CA GLY A 204 -15.46 1.69 -9.63
C GLY A 204 -16.82 1.73 -10.31
N THR A 205 -17.62 0.68 -10.13
CA THR A 205 -19.02 0.58 -10.54
C THR A 205 -19.86 0.03 -9.38
N VAL A 206 -21.16 -0.19 -9.57
CA VAL A 206 -21.97 -0.91 -8.58
C VAL A 206 -21.40 -2.33 -8.45
N CYS A 207 -20.89 -2.65 -7.26
CA CYS A 207 -20.24 -3.92 -6.97
C CYS A 207 -21.13 -4.79 -6.09
N CYS A 208 -21.29 -6.06 -6.45
CA CYS A 208 -21.87 -7.07 -5.58
C CYS A 208 -20.75 -8.00 -5.13
N THR A 209 -20.53 -8.12 -3.83
CA THR A 209 -19.47 -8.98 -3.26
C THR A 209 -20.05 -10.07 -2.38
N TRP A 210 -19.38 -11.21 -2.34
CA TRP A 210 -19.61 -12.26 -1.37
C TRP A 210 -18.57 -12.16 -0.25
N GLU A 211 -18.98 -11.77 0.95
CA GLU A 211 -18.10 -11.68 2.11
C GLU A 211 -18.15 -12.97 2.92
N VAL A 212 -16.98 -13.51 3.26
CA VAL A 212 -16.85 -14.71 4.10
C VAL A 212 -15.83 -14.47 5.21
N SER A 213 -16.19 -14.83 6.44
CA SER A 213 -15.34 -14.65 7.62
C SER A 213 -14.29 -15.75 7.78
N GLN A 214 -13.12 -15.39 8.30
CA GLN A 214 -11.97 -16.26 8.57
C GLN A 214 -12.34 -17.49 9.39
N SER A 215 -13.06 -17.34 10.51
CA SER A 215 -13.45 -18.47 11.37
C SER A 215 -14.23 -19.54 10.61
N LYS A 216 -15.19 -19.13 9.77
CA LYS A 216 -15.97 -20.02 8.92
C LYS A 216 -15.14 -20.64 7.81
N THR A 217 -14.34 -19.84 7.10
CA THR A 217 -13.59 -20.35 5.94
C THR A 217 -12.42 -21.25 6.37
N LEU A 218 -11.73 -20.97 7.48
CA LEU A 218 -10.71 -21.87 8.03
C LEU A 218 -11.31 -23.21 8.43
N GLY A 219 -12.47 -23.22 9.12
CA GLY A 219 -13.16 -24.47 9.45
C GLY A 219 -13.67 -25.26 8.24
N ILE A 220 -13.91 -24.60 7.10
CA ILE A 220 -14.17 -25.27 5.81
C ILE A 220 -12.85 -25.83 5.25
N LEU A 221 -11.77 -25.05 5.23
CA LEU A 221 -10.46 -25.47 4.71
C LEU A 221 -9.85 -26.63 5.51
N ASP A 222 -10.07 -26.70 6.82
CA ASP A 222 -9.59 -27.80 7.67
C ASP A 222 -10.29 -29.13 7.34
N ARG A 223 -11.55 -29.08 6.89
CA ARG A 223 -12.31 -30.24 6.40
C ARG A 223 -11.95 -30.62 4.95
N HIS A 224 -11.21 -29.75 4.25
CA HIS A 224 -10.89 -29.86 2.82
C HIS A 224 -9.38 -29.61 2.57
N PRO A 225 -8.50 -30.56 2.97
CA PRO A 225 -7.05 -30.35 2.97
C PRO A 225 -6.43 -30.16 1.57
N MET A 226 -7.02 -30.75 0.53
CA MET A 226 -6.57 -30.55 -0.86
C MET A 226 -6.87 -29.12 -1.33
N GLU A 227 -8.03 -28.60 -0.97
CA GLU A 227 -8.46 -27.25 -1.27
C GLU A 227 -7.63 -26.23 -0.49
N ARG A 228 -7.24 -26.53 0.75
CA ARG A 228 -6.26 -25.74 1.52
C ARG A 228 -4.93 -25.61 0.78
N ALA A 229 -4.40 -26.71 0.25
CA ALA A 229 -3.15 -26.67 -0.53
C ALA A 229 -3.29 -25.85 -1.82
N ASN A 230 -4.42 -25.98 -2.54
CA ASN A 230 -4.70 -25.20 -3.74
C ASN A 230 -4.86 -23.71 -3.45
N PHE A 231 -5.54 -23.38 -2.35
CA PHE A 231 -5.75 -22.00 -1.91
C PHE A 231 -4.42 -21.33 -1.52
N LEU A 232 -3.53 -22.05 -0.84
CA LEU A 232 -2.17 -21.56 -0.53
C LEU A 232 -1.34 -21.30 -1.79
N LYS A 233 -1.36 -22.21 -2.78
CA LYS A 233 -0.68 -22.01 -4.09
C LYS A 233 -1.21 -20.78 -4.84
N LEU A 234 -2.51 -20.51 -4.73
CA LEU A 234 -3.13 -19.34 -5.36
C LEU A 234 -2.76 -18.04 -4.67
N VAL A 235 -2.67 -18.03 -3.34
CA VAL A 235 -2.15 -16.89 -2.58
C VAL A 235 -0.70 -16.64 -2.96
N GLU A 236 0.11 -17.69 -3.11
CA GLU A 236 1.47 -17.58 -3.63
C GLU A 236 1.51 -16.99 -5.05
N GLU A 237 0.62 -17.38 -5.95
CA GLU A 237 0.52 -16.80 -7.30
C GLU A 237 0.09 -15.32 -7.28
N HIS A 238 -0.93 -14.98 -6.47
CA HIS A 238 -1.42 -13.61 -6.33
C HIS A 238 -0.34 -12.69 -5.77
N LEU A 239 0.32 -13.14 -4.70
CA LEU A 239 1.47 -12.47 -4.12
C LEU A 239 2.64 -12.38 -5.10
N GLY A 240 2.82 -13.40 -5.96
CA GLY A 240 3.83 -13.41 -7.02
C GLY A 240 3.66 -12.28 -8.03
N LYS A 241 2.42 -11.94 -8.42
CA LYS A 241 2.13 -10.84 -9.37
C LYS A 241 2.49 -9.46 -8.81
N GLN A 242 2.32 -9.27 -7.50
CA GLN A 242 2.62 -8.00 -6.82
C GLN A 242 4.07 -7.91 -6.32
N ALA A 243 4.73 -9.05 -6.12
CA ALA A 243 6.10 -9.11 -5.62
C ALA A 243 7.11 -8.37 -6.50
N ALA A 244 7.01 -8.46 -7.83
CA ALA A 244 7.96 -7.80 -8.72
C ALA A 244 7.96 -6.27 -8.57
N GLN A 245 6.77 -5.67 -8.37
CA GLN A 245 6.62 -4.22 -8.18
C GLN A 245 7.38 -3.74 -6.94
N ARG A 246 7.47 -4.56 -5.89
CA ARG A 246 8.22 -4.23 -4.68
C ARG A 246 9.67 -3.92 -5.00
N ILE A 247 10.34 -4.75 -5.81
CA ILE A 247 11.74 -4.54 -6.23
C ILE A 247 11.82 -3.37 -7.23
N ILE A 248 10.89 -3.28 -8.17
CA ILE A 248 10.92 -2.25 -9.24
C ILE A 248 10.84 -0.82 -8.68
N TYR A 249 10.06 -0.61 -7.63
CA TYR A 249 9.86 0.70 -7.03
C TYR A 249 10.63 0.86 -5.71
N HIS A 250 11.49 -0.08 -5.34
CA HIS A 250 12.24 0.00 -4.09
C HIS A 250 13.28 1.14 -4.15
N PRO A 251 13.39 2.00 -3.12
CA PRO A 251 14.38 3.09 -3.08
C PRO A 251 15.82 2.61 -3.28
N LEU A 252 16.17 1.41 -2.80
CA LEU A 252 17.47 0.77 -3.00
C LEU A 252 17.96 0.75 -4.46
N PHE A 253 17.03 0.67 -5.43
CA PHE A 253 17.37 0.59 -6.85
C PHE A 253 16.92 1.83 -7.63
N SER A 254 16.64 2.96 -6.97
CA SER A 254 16.10 4.18 -7.61
C SER A 254 16.95 4.66 -8.78
N ASP A 255 18.26 4.56 -8.64
CA ASP A 255 19.24 5.10 -9.59
C ASP A 255 19.46 4.17 -10.78
N PHE A 256 19.02 2.92 -10.69
CA PHE A 256 19.09 1.96 -11.79
C PHE A 256 18.01 2.25 -12.84
N HIS A 257 18.32 2.00 -14.11
CA HIS A 257 17.31 2.12 -15.15
C HIS A 257 16.16 1.12 -14.95
N GLN A 258 14.98 1.46 -15.46
CA GLN A 258 13.76 0.67 -15.24
C GLN A 258 13.90 -0.78 -15.73
N GLN A 259 14.54 -1.03 -16.87
CA GLN A 259 14.69 -2.39 -17.40
C GLN A 259 15.52 -3.32 -16.47
N PHE A 260 16.51 -2.79 -15.75
CA PHE A 260 17.35 -3.55 -14.80
C PHE A 260 16.52 -3.94 -13.59
N ARG A 261 15.77 -2.96 -13.06
CA ARG A 261 14.83 -3.17 -11.96
C ARG A 261 13.74 -4.18 -12.29
N THR A 262 13.15 -4.09 -13.48
CA THR A 262 12.17 -5.07 -13.97
C THR A 262 12.80 -6.45 -14.10
N PHE A 263 14.02 -6.54 -14.62
CA PHE A 263 14.73 -7.81 -14.71
C PHE A 263 14.93 -8.46 -13.32
N LEU A 264 15.38 -7.70 -12.31
CA LEU A 264 15.52 -8.23 -10.95
C LEU A 264 14.17 -8.63 -10.34
N GLY A 265 13.13 -7.81 -10.49
CA GLY A 265 11.81 -8.09 -9.92
C GLY A 265 11.10 -9.31 -10.52
N VAL A 266 11.27 -9.54 -11.83
CA VAL A 266 10.68 -10.72 -12.50
C VAL A 266 11.41 -12.00 -12.11
N ASN A 267 12.75 -11.96 -12.08
CA ASN A 267 13.59 -13.13 -11.87
C ASN A 267 13.90 -13.44 -10.39
N SER A 268 13.49 -12.60 -9.44
CA SER A 268 13.69 -12.84 -8.01
C SER A 268 12.97 -14.11 -7.54
N GLU A 269 13.66 -14.89 -6.70
CA GLU A 269 13.06 -16.01 -5.99
C GLU A 269 12.10 -15.50 -4.91
N ARG A 270 11.09 -16.31 -4.57
CA ARG A 270 10.07 -15.96 -3.59
C ARG A 270 10.00 -17.09 -2.58
N LYS A 271 10.14 -16.78 -1.29
CA LYS A 271 10.09 -17.76 -0.21
C LYS A 271 9.13 -17.31 0.87
N PHE A 272 8.42 -18.28 1.43
CA PHE A 272 7.62 -18.08 2.63
C PHE A 272 8.39 -18.60 3.85
N TYR A 273 8.29 -17.85 4.93
CA TYR A 273 8.78 -18.22 6.23
C TYR A 273 7.63 -18.15 7.21
N PHE A 274 7.49 -19.17 8.05
CA PHE A 274 6.51 -19.23 9.12
C PHE A 274 7.03 -18.60 10.41
N PRO A 275 6.16 -18.25 11.36
CA PRO A 275 6.58 -17.72 12.66
C PRO A 275 7.66 -18.59 13.32
N ASN A 276 8.67 -17.93 13.89
CA ASN A 276 9.88 -18.48 14.50
C ASN A 276 10.87 -19.14 13.53
N GLU A 277 10.61 -19.17 12.22
CA GLU A 277 11.60 -19.64 11.26
C GLU A 277 12.68 -18.57 11.02
N THR A 278 13.93 -19.02 10.94
CA THR A 278 15.08 -18.14 10.67
C THR A 278 15.17 -17.86 9.17
N ILE A 279 15.00 -16.60 8.77
CA ILE A 279 15.13 -16.11 7.39
C ILE A 279 16.61 -16.02 6.99
N MET A 280 17.42 -15.46 7.88
CA MET A 280 18.85 -15.22 7.67
C MET A 280 19.56 -15.47 9.00
N LYS A 281 20.73 -16.13 8.99
CA LYS A 281 21.46 -16.49 10.23
C LYS A 281 22.79 -15.74 10.31
N GLN A 282 23.05 -15.11 11.45
CA GLN A 282 24.33 -14.44 11.73
C GLN A 282 25.50 -15.42 11.56
N GLY A 283 26.55 -14.96 10.90
CA GLY A 283 27.77 -15.73 10.67
C GLY A 283 27.63 -16.79 9.57
N ALA A 284 26.42 -17.05 9.05
CA ALA A 284 26.24 -17.91 7.89
C ALA A 284 26.76 -17.20 6.64
N VAL A 285 27.44 -17.96 5.80
CA VAL A 285 27.83 -17.49 4.47
C VAL A 285 26.59 -17.46 3.60
N GLY A 286 26.40 -16.38 2.85
CA GLY A 286 25.36 -16.33 1.86
C GLY A 286 25.68 -15.33 0.76
N ASP A 287 24.78 -15.26 -0.21
CA ASP A 287 24.97 -14.54 -1.47
C ASP A 287 23.68 -13.85 -1.93
N SER A 288 22.73 -13.66 -1.02
CA SER A 288 21.37 -13.27 -1.37
C SER A 288 20.94 -12.02 -0.60
N LEU A 289 20.37 -11.06 -1.31
CA LEU A 289 19.59 -9.97 -0.74
C LEU A 289 18.18 -10.46 -0.46
N PHE A 290 17.71 -10.19 0.74
CA PHE A 290 16.35 -10.48 1.16
C PHE A 290 15.57 -9.17 1.24
N MET A 291 14.42 -9.13 0.58
CA MET A 291 13.50 -8.01 0.65
C MET A 291 12.17 -8.54 1.20
N LEU A 292 11.78 -8.05 2.37
CA LEU A 292 10.56 -8.45 3.04
C LEU A 292 9.38 -7.82 2.29
N ASN A 293 8.64 -8.62 1.51
CA ASN A 293 7.47 -8.10 0.81
C ASN A 293 6.30 -7.91 1.78
N LEU A 294 6.07 -8.93 2.61
CA LEU A 294 4.96 -9.00 3.56
C LEU A 294 5.41 -9.67 4.87
N GLY A 295 4.71 -9.33 5.95
CA GLY A 295 4.94 -9.87 7.28
C GLY A 295 5.83 -8.98 8.14
N VAL A 296 6.15 -9.51 9.32
CA VAL A 296 6.97 -8.87 10.35
C VAL A 296 8.04 -9.85 10.80
N ALA A 297 9.27 -9.36 10.89
CA ALA A 297 10.42 -10.13 11.35
C ALA A 297 11.21 -9.35 12.40
N THR A 298 11.86 -10.07 13.29
CA THR A 298 12.81 -9.54 14.27
C THR A 298 14.23 -9.68 13.73
N MET A 299 15.03 -8.64 13.92
CA MET A 299 16.47 -8.68 13.70
C MET A 299 17.20 -8.82 15.04
N GLU A 300 18.09 -9.79 15.09
CA GLU A 300 18.85 -10.16 16.27
C GLU A 300 20.35 -10.09 16.00
N LEU A 301 21.09 -9.59 16.99
CA LEU A 301 22.55 -9.60 17.01
C LEU A 301 23.01 -10.34 18.27
N ASN A 302 23.82 -11.40 18.11
CA ASN A 302 24.26 -12.26 19.20
C ASN A 302 23.10 -12.83 20.03
N SER A 303 22.04 -13.28 19.35
CA SER A 303 20.79 -13.80 19.95
C SER A 303 20.06 -12.81 20.86
N GLN A 304 20.27 -11.50 20.64
CA GLN A 304 19.54 -10.45 21.34
C GLN A 304 18.74 -9.63 20.33
N HIS A 305 17.44 -9.46 20.60
CA HIS A 305 16.57 -8.61 19.79
C HIS A 305 17.07 -7.16 19.76
N VAL A 306 17.31 -6.67 18.56
CA VAL A 306 17.78 -5.30 18.32
C VAL A 306 16.67 -4.43 17.77
N MET A 307 15.97 -4.91 16.74
CA MET A 307 14.90 -4.17 16.09
C MET A 307 13.90 -5.09 15.38
N GLN A 308 12.70 -4.58 15.14
CA GLN A 308 11.67 -5.23 14.34
C GLN A 308 11.64 -4.59 12.95
N VAL A 309 11.46 -5.41 11.91
CA VAL A 309 11.33 -4.99 10.51
C VAL A 309 9.98 -5.44 9.94
N LYS A 310 9.41 -4.60 9.09
CA LYS A 310 8.09 -4.82 8.45
C LYS A 310 8.24 -4.85 6.93
N GLY A 311 7.17 -5.25 6.23
CA GLY A 311 7.10 -5.24 4.77
C GLY A 311 7.62 -3.93 4.15
N GLY A 312 8.54 -4.06 3.21
CA GLY A 312 9.33 -2.97 2.61
C GLY A 312 10.79 -2.93 3.08
N ALA A 313 11.13 -3.55 4.21
CA ALA A 313 12.52 -3.64 4.65
C ALA A 313 13.36 -4.60 3.78
N TYR A 314 14.66 -4.34 3.69
CA TYR A 314 15.63 -5.23 3.04
C TYR A 314 16.82 -5.49 3.95
N PHE A 315 17.50 -6.63 3.75
CA PHE A 315 18.68 -7.04 4.50
C PHE A 315 19.51 -8.05 3.72
N GLY A 316 20.77 -8.24 4.13
CA GLY A 316 21.67 -9.21 3.50
C GLY A 316 22.34 -8.75 2.20
N ILE A 317 22.07 -7.52 1.71
CA ILE A 317 22.68 -6.99 0.48
C ILE A 317 24.20 -7.09 0.49
N ASN A 318 24.81 -6.83 1.64
CA ASN A 318 26.24 -6.88 1.82
C ASN A 318 26.86 -8.24 1.52
N ALA A 319 26.12 -9.34 1.56
CA ALA A 319 26.65 -10.66 1.24
C ALA A 319 26.69 -10.95 -0.28
N MET A 320 25.97 -10.14 -1.09
CA MET A 320 26.00 -10.27 -2.54
C MET A 320 27.28 -9.71 -3.15
N PHE A 321 27.88 -8.72 -2.51
CA PHE A 321 29.04 -8.05 -3.07
C PHE A 321 30.27 -8.95 -3.05
N PRO A 322 31.19 -8.83 -4.02
CA PRO A 322 32.47 -9.51 -3.94
C PRO A 322 33.31 -8.84 -2.85
N GLY A 323 33.34 -9.44 -1.65
CA GLY A 323 34.43 -9.20 -0.71
C GLY A 323 35.76 -9.42 -1.44
N GLY A 324 36.74 -8.54 -1.21
CA GLY A 324 38.06 -8.64 -1.83
C GLY A 324 38.62 -10.07 -1.79
N PHE A 325 39.44 -10.43 -2.78
CA PHE A 325 40.01 -11.75 -3.03
C PHE A 325 40.27 -12.58 -1.75
N ARG A 326 39.28 -13.35 -1.27
CA ARG A 326 39.35 -14.63 -0.50
C ARG A 326 38.28 -14.86 0.57
N GLU A 327 37.51 -13.87 1.02
CA GLU A 327 36.51 -14.11 2.07
C GLU A 327 35.08 -14.08 1.55
N LYS A 328 34.37 -15.22 1.70
CA LYS A 328 32.92 -15.26 1.52
C LYS A 328 32.29 -14.42 2.63
N GLN A 329 31.57 -13.36 2.25
CA GLN A 329 30.89 -12.51 3.22
C GLN A 329 29.83 -13.31 3.97
N ARG A 330 29.81 -13.08 5.28
CA ARG A 330 28.86 -13.70 6.20
C ARG A 330 27.78 -12.68 6.56
N TYR A 331 26.57 -13.15 6.78
CA TYR A 331 25.52 -12.28 7.26
C TYR A 331 25.86 -11.75 8.66
N PRO A 332 25.78 -10.42 8.88
CA PRO A 332 26.19 -9.82 10.15
C PRO A 332 25.15 -9.97 11.26
N LEU A 333 23.91 -10.34 10.90
CA LEU A 333 22.74 -10.35 11.76
C LEU A 333 21.91 -11.61 11.51
N THR A 334 21.13 -12.02 12.50
CA THR A 334 20.08 -13.03 12.35
C THR A 334 18.75 -12.32 12.13
N VAL A 335 17.91 -12.84 11.25
CA VAL A 335 16.53 -12.37 11.06
C VAL A 335 15.60 -13.56 11.23
N VAL A 336 14.64 -13.44 12.14
CA VAL A 336 13.65 -14.48 12.45
C VAL A 336 12.26 -13.93 12.18
N ALA A 337 11.42 -14.72 11.51
CA ALA A 337 10.05 -14.34 11.20
C ALA A 337 9.21 -14.33 12.49
N GLU A 338 8.47 -13.25 12.76
CA GLU A 338 7.50 -13.19 13.85
C GLU A 338 6.10 -13.60 13.39
N SER A 339 5.75 -13.20 12.16
CA SER A 339 4.54 -13.64 11.46
C SER A 339 4.91 -14.50 10.26
N MET A 340 3.91 -15.01 9.52
CA MET A 340 4.17 -15.50 8.17
C MET A 340 4.76 -14.34 7.34
N CYS A 341 5.93 -14.57 6.76
CA CYS A 341 6.68 -13.60 5.99
C CYS A 341 6.83 -14.08 4.55
N GLN A 342 6.50 -13.20 3.59
CA GLN A 342 6.90 -13.42 2.21
C GLN A 342 8.15 -12.61 1.93
N VAL A 343 9.22 -13.29 1.55
CA VAL A 343 10.53 -12.70 1.30
C VAL A 343 10.91 -12.90 -0.17
N LEU A 344 11.36 -11.83 -0.80
CA LEU A 344 11.89 -11.83 -2.15
C LEU A 344 13.41 -11.94 -2.06
N LEU A 345 13.98 -12.88 -2.79
CA LEU A 345 15.41 -13.15 -2.79
C LEU A 345 16.02 -12.72 -4.12
N VAL A 346 17.01 -11.85 -4.04
CA VAL A 346 17.85 -11.46 -5.17
C VAL A 346 19.23 -12.08 -4.96
N THR A 347 19.54 -13.14 -5.71
CA THR A 347 20.82 -13.85 -5.59
C THR A 347 21.94 -13.09 -6.28
N LYS A 348 23.17 -13.26 -5.80
CA LYS A 348 24.39 -12.69 -6.39
C LYS A 348 24.53 -13.05 -7.87
N ALA A 349 24.28 -14.30 -8.22
CA ALA A 349 24.34 -14.76 -9.60
C ALA A 349 23.37 -14.00 -10.50
N MET A 350 22.12 -13.81 -10.07
CA MET A 350 21.13 -13.03 -10.83
C MET A 350 21.54 -11.57 -10.96
N TYR A 351 22.03 -10.96 -9.89
CA TYR A 351 22.48 -9.57 -9.90
C TYR A 351 23.68 -9.36 -10.82
N GLN A 352 24.66 -10.26 -10.77
CA GLN A 352 25.80 -10.24 -11.68
C GLN A 352 25.38 -10.45 -13.14
N HIS A 353 24.47 -11.38 -13.40
CA HIS A 353 23.90 -11.56 -14.74
C HIS A 353 23.18 -10.31 -15.24
N ALA A 354 22.43 -9.62 -14.37
CA ALA A 354 21.81 -8.34 -14.71
C ALA A 354 22.86 -7.27 -15.07
N LEU A 355 23.97 -7.18 -14.33
CA LEU A 355 25.08 -6.25 -14.62
C LEU A 355 25.89 -6.60 -15.87
N LEU A 356 25.92 -7.88 -16.26
CA LEU A 356 26.50 -8.30 -17.54
C LEU A 356 25.61 -7.86 -18.71
N LYS A 357 24.29 -8.01 -18.56
CA LYS A 357 23.31 -7.61 -19.57
C LYS A 357 23.18 -6.08 -19.70
N TYR A 358 23.31 -5.36 -18.60
CA TYR A 358 23.19 -3.91 -18.52
C TYR A 358 24.50 -3.30 -17.99
N SER A 359 25.51 -3.26 -18.85
CA SER A 359 26.88 -2.82 -18.50
C SER A 359 26.95 -1.40 -17.94
N ASP A 360 26.07 -0.52 -18.41
CA ASP A 360 26.06 0.91 -18.06
C ASP A 360 25.72 1.15 -16.58
N MET A 361 25.16 0.14 -15.91
CA MET A 361 24.78 0.20 -14.50
C MET A 361 25.88 -0.23 -13.53
N ARG A 362 27.06 -0.62 -14.03
CA ARG A 362 28.18 -1.10 -13.17
C ARG A 362 28.72 -0.02 -12.24
N ASP A 363 28.75 1.24 -12.68
CA ASP A 363 29.24 2.34 -11.86
C ASP A 363 28.26 2.66 -10.73
N ILE A 364 26.96 2.64 -11.04
CA ILE A 364 25.88 2.81 -10.06
C ILE A 364 25.90 1.65 -9.05
N ALA A 365 26.13 0.42 -9.51
CA ALA A 365 26.27 -0.73 -8.63
C ALA A 365 27.45 -0.62 -7.66
N ARG A 366 28.60 -0.11 -8.13
CA ARG A 366 29.76 0.15 -7.27
C ARG A 366 29.48 1.23 -6.23
N ALA A 367 28.83 2.32 -6.62
CA ALA A 367 28.43 3.37 -5.69
C ALA A 367 27.46 2.84 -4.61
N LEU A 368 26.47 2.03 -5.02
CA LEU A 368 25.54 1.38 -4.10
C LEU A 368 26.25 0.45 -3.10
N GLU A 369 27.22 -0.34 -3.58
CA GLU A 369 28.02 -1.24 -2.74
C GLU A 369 28.78 -0.47 -1.64
N GLU A 370 29.44 0.63 -2.01
CA GLU A 370 30.18 1.46 -1.06
C GLU A 370 29.25 2.11 -0.03
N GLU A 371 28.11 2.65 -0.48
CA GLU A 371 27.13 3.30 0.39
C GLU A 371 26.54 2.30 1.41
N GLU A 372 26.11 1.12 0.96
CA GLU A 372 25.51 0.12 1.82
C GLU A 372 26.51 -0.51 2.81
N LYS A 373 27.78 -0.61 2.41
CA LYS A 373 28.87 -1.01 3.31
C LYS A 373 29.04 -0.03 4.46
N VAL A 374 29.03 1.29 4.17
CA VAL A 374 29.12 2.33 5.20
C VAL A 374 27.88 2.34 6.10
N LYS A 375 26.67 2.23 5.53
CA LYS A 375 25.43 2.19 6.31
C LYS A 375 25.40 0.99 7.27
N LEU A 376 25.76 -0.19 6.79
CA LEU A 376 25.78 -1.39 7.63
C LEU A 376 26.78 -1.26 8.78
N GLN A 377 27.99 -0.77 8.51
CA GLN A 377 29.01 -0.59 9.55
C GLN A 377 28.48 0.32 10.67
N ARG A 378 27.90 1.47 10.29
CA ARG A 378 27.27 2.39 11.25
C ARG A 378 26.14 1.74 12.04
N GLN A 379 25.29 0.95 11.38
CA GLN A 379 24.21 0.21 12.05
C GLN A 379 24.75 -0.79 13.07
N LEU A 380 25.76 -1.61 12.70
CA LEU A 380 26.36 -2.58 13.61
C LEU A 380 27.04 -1.92 14.81
N ASP A 381 27.75 -0.81 14.60
CA ASP A 381 28.36 -0.04 15.69
C ASP A 381 27.30 0.52 16.65
N SER A 382 26.16 0.96 16.11
CA SER A 382 25.02 1.42 16.92
C SER A 382 24.38 0.29 17.72
N PHE A 383 24.22 -0.89 17.11
CA PHE A 383 23.61 -2.06 17.73
C PHE A 383 24.51 -2.64 18.81
N THR A 384 25.81 -2.80 18.55
CA THR A 384 26.79 -3.23 19.56
C THR A 384 26.81 -2.27 20.75
N THR A 385 26.82 -0.96 20.51
CA THR A 385 26.74 0.07 21.56
C THR A 385 25.45 -0.08 22.40
N LEU A 386 24.31 -0.32 21.75
CA LEU A 386 23.02 -0.54 22.41
C LEU A 386 23.05 -1.79 23.30
N LEU A 387 23.58 -2.90 22.78
CA LEU A 387 23.70 -4.15 23.53
C LEU A 387 24.65 -4.00 24.74
N HIS A 388 25.77 -3.31 24.56
CA HIS A 388 26.69 -2.98 25.67
C HIS A 388 25.99 -2.14 26.75
N ARG A 389 25.21 -1.13 26.36
CA ARG A 389 24.43 -0.32 27.32
C ARG A 389 23.40 -1.16 28.08
N ARG A 390 22.66 -2.05 27.39
CA ARG A 390 21.68 -2.95 28.04
C ARG A 390 22.35 -3.92 29.01
N ARG A 391 23.51 -4.49 28.64
CA ARG A 391 24.30 -5.35 29.53
C ARG A 391 24.76 -4.58 30.77
N ASN A 392 25.35 -3.41 30.59
CA ASN A 392 25.81 -2.58 31.70
C ASN A 392 24.65 -2.18 32.64
N LEU A 393 23.50 -1.79 32.08
CA LEU A 393 22.31 -1.47 32.88
C LEU A 393 21.80 -2.68 33.66
N ARG A 394 21.78 -3.87 33.05
CA ARG A 394 21.36 -5.11 33.73
C ARG A 394 22.30 -5.43 34.88
N CYS A 395 23.62 -5.36 34.67
CA CYS A 395 24.61 -5.52 35.73
C CYS A 395 24.43 -4.51 36.87
N ILE A 396 24.12 -3.25 36.54
CA ILE A 396 23.84 -2.21 37.54
C ILE A 396 22.56 -2.56 38.33
N ILE A 397 21.48 -2.95 37.65
CA ILE A 397 20.23 -3.34 38.31
C ILE A 397 20.45 -4.56 39.22
N GLU A 398 21.24 -5.55 38.79
CA GLU A 398 21.60 -6.72 39.60
C GLU A 398 22.45 -6.33 40.81
N ALA A 399 23.43 -5.43 40.64
CA ALA A 399 24.23 -4.91 41.73
C ALA A 399 23.40 -4.08 42.75
N LEU A 400 22.45 -3.28 42.26
CA LEU A 400 21.53 -2.48 43.09
C LEU A 400 20.46 -3.32 43.79
N ARG A 401 20.07 -4.48 43.23
CA ARG A 401 19.08 -5.40 43.81
C ARG A 401 19.61 -6.25 44.97
N GLY A 402 20.90 -6.14 45.29
CA GLY A 402 21.50 -6.82 46.42
C GLY A 402 22.06 -8.19 46.04
N SER A 403 23.35 -8.31 46.28
CA SER A 403 24.09 -9.55 46.43
C SER A 403 23.37 -10.56 47.33
N VAL A 404 22.70 -11.54 46.73
CA VAL A 404 22.51 -12.84 47.37
C VAL A 404 23.82 -13.59 47.23
N GLN A 405 24.49 -13.80 48.37
CA GLN A 405 25.85 -14.30 48.52
C GLN A 405 26.13 -15.64 47.81
N THR A 406 27.35 -15.80 47.32
CA THR A 406 28.15 -16.99 47.67
C THR A 406 29.55 -16.57 48.11
N LYS A 407 29.83 -16.76 49.41
CA LYS A 407 31.16 -16.65 50.01
C LYS A 407 32.08 -17.70 49.39
N ARG A 408 32.96 -17.33 48.44
CA ARG A 408 34.22 -18.04 48.11
C ARG A 408 35.12 -17.35 47.08
N SER A 409 35.28 -16.02 47.09
CA SER A 409 36.37 -15.35 46.32
C SER A 409 36.53 -13.86 46.66
N ALA A 410 36.83 -13.54 47.92
CA ALA A 410 36.89 -12.16 48.40
C ALA A 410 37.96 -11.28 47.69
N ASP A 411 39.05 -11.86 47.17
CA ASP A 411 40.14 -11.06 46.58
C ASP A 411 39.99 -10.80 45.07
N MET A 412 39.36 -11.71 44.31
CA MET A 412 39.10 -11.51 42.87
C MET A 412 37.87 -10.64 42.59
N ALA A 413 36.87 -10.67 43.50
CA ALA A 413 35.66 -9.87 43.35
C ALA A 413 35.91 -8.36 43.53
N GLN A 414 36.85 -7.95 44.40
CA GLN A 414 37.19 -6.54 44.58
C GLN A 414 37.88 -5.93 43.35
N VAL A 415 38.77 -6.68 42.69
CA VAL A 415 39.43 -6.25 41.45
C VAL A 415 38.41 -6.11 40.31
N GLU A 416 37.47 -7.05 40.22
CA GLU A 416 36.40 -7.03 39.22
C GLU A 416 35.42 -5.86 39.45
N HIS A 417 35.03 -5.58 40.70
CA HIS A 417 34.19 -4.44 41.05
C HIS A 417 34.86 -3.08 40.76
N ARG A 418 36.17 -2.95 41.03
CA ARG A 418 36.93 -1.73 40.70
C ARG A 418 37.00 -1.50 39.19
N ARG A 419 37.33 -2.56 38.43
CA ARG A 419 37.38 -2.51 36.97
C ARG A 419 36.00 -2.20 36.35
N GLN A 420 34.93 -2.69 36.97
CA GLN A 420 33.56 -2.37 36.58
C GLN A 420 33.21 -0.90 36.82
N LEU A 421 33.60 -0.33 37.98
CA LEU A 421 33.42 1.09 38.25
C LEU A 421 34.21 1.96 37.27
N GLU A 422 35.47 1.61 37.00
CA GLU A 422 36.31 2.31 36.01
C GLU A 422 35.67 2.28 34.61
N ASN A 423 35.12 1.14 34.19
CA ASN A 423 34.38 1.02 32.92
C ASN A 423 33.10 1.87 32.90
N ILE A 424 32.39 1.98 34.03
CA ILE A 424 31.19 2.83 34.15
C ILE A 424 31.57 4.32 34.04
N PHE A 425 32.61 4.75 34.75
CA PHE A 425 33.10 6.12 34.67
C PHE A 425 33.63 6.46 33.27
N ALA A 426 34.33 5.53 32.62
CA ALA A 426 34.76 5.69 31.23
C ALA A 426 33.58 5.81 30.26
N ALA A 427 32.55 4.97 30.42
CA ALA A 427 31.34 5.03 29.59
C ALA A 427 30.53 6.32 29.81
N TRP A 428 30.43 6.78 31.06
CA TRP A 428 29.79 8.06 31.40
C TRP A 428 30.56 9.24 30.82
N TYR A 429 31.88 9.23 30.95
CA TYR A 429 32.75 10.28 30.39
C TYR A 429 32.64 10.33 28.86
N ALA A 430 32.65 9.18 28.18
CA ALA A 430 32.45 9.08 26.74
C ALA A 430 31.06 9.58 26.30
N LEU A 431 30.00 9.31 27.08
CA LEU A 431 28.66 9.82 26.82
C LEU A 431 28.61 11.35 26.98
N ARG A 432 29.25 11.88 28.02
CA ARG A 432 29.37 13.33 28.25
C ARG A 432 30.14 13.99 27.10
N GLN A 433 31.23 13.39 26.64
CA GLN A 433 31.97 13.90 25.48
C GLN A 433 31.11 13.91 24.22
N ARG A 434 30.48 12.78 23.86
CA ARG A 434 29.57 12.74 22.68
C ARG A 434 28.43 13.73 22.76
N THR A 435 27.85 13.95 23.94
CA THR A 435 26.78 14.95 24.11
C THR A 435 27.31 16.38 24.03
N ALA A 436 28.55 16.64 24.45
CA ALA A 436 29.21 17.92 24.24
C ALA A 436 29.54 18.15 22.75
N ASP A 437 30.05 17.13 22.06
CA ASP A 437 30.38 17.20 20.63
C ASP A 437 29.12 17.41 19.78
N LEU A 438 28.05 16.65 20.05
CA LEU A 438 26.75 16.86 19.40
C LEU A 438 26.19 18.28 19.61
N ARG A 439 26.41 18.88 20.79
CA ARG A 439 26.01 20.26 21.05
C ARG A 439 26.85 21.25 20.25
N ARG A 440 28.18 21.04 20.17
CA ARG A 440 29.06 21.85 19.32
C ARG A 440 28.67 21.75 17.85
N ASP A 441 28.47 20.54 17.33
CA ASP A 441 28.06 20.35 15.93
C ASP A 441 26.72 21.06 15.64
N GLN A 442 25.77 21.00 16.58
CA GLN A 442 24.50 21.73 16.47
C GLN A 442 24.69 23.25 16.50
N GLU A 443 25.59 23.76 17.34
CA GLU A 443 25.94 25.18 17.41
C GLU A 443 26.64 25.66 16.13
N GLU A 444 27.58 24.89 15.60
CA GLU A 444 28.27 25.16 14.33
C GLU A 444 27.29 25.16 13.15
N MET A 445 26.39 24.18 13.09
CA MET A 445 25.35 24.11 12.06
C MET A 445 24.37 25.29 12.14
N ARG A 446 24.00 25.73 13.35
CA ARG A 446 23.19 26.94 13.54
C ARG A 446 23.95 28.18 13.05
N ALA A 447 25.21 28.38 13.47
CA ALA A 447 26.02 29.51 13.06
C ALA A 447 26.25 29.55 11.53
N ALA A 448 26.48 28.40 10.90
CA ALA A 448 26.61 28.29 9.45
C ALA A 448 25.29 28.62 8.73
N ASN A 449 24.15 28.19 9.28
CA ASN A 449 22.84 28.51 8.73
C ASN A 449 22.53 30.01 8.87
N ASP A 450 22.81 30.61 10.03
CA ASP A 450 22.65 32.05 10.27
C ASP A 450 23.49 32.87 9.28
N SER A 451 24.76 32.48 9.07
CA SER A 451 25.64 33.11 8.08
C SER A 451 25.09 33.01 6.64
N ARG A 452 24.48 31.88 6.27
CA ARG A 452 23.83 31.69 4.96
C ARG A 452 22.59 32.57 4.82
N ILE A 453 21.79 32.69 5.88
CA ILE A 453 20.62 33.56 5.92
C ILE A 453 21.05 35.02 5.75
N GLU A 454 22.06 35.48 6.47
CA GLU A 454 22.60 36.84 6.31
C GLU A 454 23.13 37.08 4.89
N ALA A 455 23.92 36.17 4.34
CA ALA A 455 24.42 36.29 2.97
C ALA A 455 23.30 36.29 1.93
N TRP A 456 22.19 35.61 2.18
CA TRP A 456 21.00 35.66 1.33
C TRP A 456 20.25 36.98 1.49
N LEU A 457 20.08 37.48 2.72
CA LEU A 457 19.43 38.75 3.01
C LEU A 457 20.18 39.93 2.37
N THR A 458 21.51 39.92 2.42
CA THR A 458 22.36 40.93 1.77
C THR A 458 22.20 40.87 0.26
N ARG A 459 22.37 39.69 -0.37
CA ARG A 459 22.15 39.54 -1.82
C ARG A 459 20.75 39.96 -2.25
N ARG A 460 19.73 39.64 -1.45
CA ARG A 460 18.35 40.04 -1.72
C ARG A 460 18.16 41.55 -1.59
N ARG A 461 18.84 42.20 -0.63
CA ARG A 461 18.84 43.66 -0.49
C ARG A 461 19.47 44.32 -1.72
N ASP A 462 20.63 43.85 -2.16
CA ASP A 462 21.35 44.38 -3.33
C ASP A 462 20.50 44.20 -4.62
N GLN A 463 19.90 43.03 -4.80
CA GLN A 463 18.98 42.77 -5.92
C GLN A 463 17.74 43.66 -5.87
N LEU A 464 17.18 43.90 -4.68
CA LEU A 464 16.06 44.82 -4.53
C LEU A 464 16.47 46.26 -4.84
N GLU A 465 17.69 46.68 -4.48
CA GLU A 465 18.23 48.00 -4.82
C GLU A 465 18.43 48.18 -6.32
N LEU A 466 18.91 47.17 -7.04
CA LEU A 466 19.04 47.19 -8.50
C LEU A 466 17.68 47.36 -9.22
N VAL A 467 16.63 46.73 -8.69
CA VAL A 467 15.29 46.78 -9.29
C VAL A 467 14.47 47.98 -8.79
N ARG A 468 14.91 48.62 -7.69
CA ARG A 468 14.21 49.75 -7.03
C ARG A 468 13.90 50.91 -7.97
N PRO A 469 14.83 51.43 -8.80
CA PRO A 469 14.54 52.56 -9.70
C PRO A 469 13.44 52.23 -10.70
N ARG A 470 13.46 51.02 -11.27
CA ARG A 470 12.46 50.59 -12.26
C ARG A 470 11.08 50.37 -11.63
N ARG A 471 11.05 49.84 -10.40
CA ARG A 471 9.81 49.65 -9.64
C ARG A 471 9.21 50.96 -9.18
N ASP A 472 10.05 51.89 -8.72
CA ASP A 472 9.63 53.22 -8.28
C ASP A 472 9.17 54.07 -9.47
N MET A 473 9.81 53.95 -10.63
CA MET A 473 9.34 54.56 -11.88
C MET A 473 7.95 54.04 -12.29
N LYS A 474 7.74 52.71 -12.26
CA LYS A 474 6.40 52.13 -12.54
C LYS A 474 5.34 52.64 -11.55
N ARG A 475 5.68 52.77 -10.27
CA ARG A 475 4.77 53.32 -9.25
C ARG A 475 4.48 54.80 -9.50
N LEU A 476 5.50 55.58 -9.89
CA LEU A 476 5.34 57.00 -10.22
C LEU A 476 4.45 57.20 -11.44
N ILE A 477 4.63 56.39 -12.49
CA ILE A 477 3.77 56.40 -13.68
C ILE A 477 2.33 56.05 -13.29
N ALA A 478 2.13 54.98 -12.51
CA ALA A 478 0.80 54.60 -12.05
C ALA A 478 0.14 55.67 -11.16
N HIS A 479 0.92 56.35 -10.32
CA HIS A 479 0.45 57.46 -9.51
C HIS A 479 0.05 58.66 -10.36
N ASN A 480 0.88 59.06 -11.33
CA ASN A 480 0.60 60.16 -12.24
C ASN A 480 -0.63 59.90 -13.13
N LEU A 481 -0.86 58.64 -13.53
CA LEU A 481 -2.04 58.25 -14.32
C LEU A 481 -3.34 58.26 -13.51
N LYS A 482 -3.26 57.98 -12.20
CA LYS A 482 -4.44 57.91 -11.32
C LYS A 482 -4.76 59.23 -10.62
N SER A 483 -3.78 60.11 -10.44
CA SER A 483 -3.93 61.37 -9.72
C SER A 483 -4.19 62.50 -10.70
N ARG A 484 -5.31 63.22 -10.58
CA ARG A 484 -5.58 64.43 -11.38
C ARG A 484 -4.84 65.62 -10.77
N GLY A 485 -3.56 65.76 -11.10
CA GLY A 485 -2.69 66.84 -10.66
C GLY A 485 -1.45 66.94 -11.55
N PRO A 486 -0.58 67.96 -11.35
CA PRO A 486 0.61 68.15 -12.18
C PRO A 486 1.55 66.94 -12.08
N LEU A 487 2.14 66.55 -13.21
CA LEU A 487 2.97 65.35 -13.33
C LEU A 487 4.19 65.43 -12.41
N LYS A 488 4.38 64.43 -11.55
CA LYS A 488 5.60 64.30 -10.74
C LYS A 488 6.68 63.60 -11.57
N LEU A 489 7.81 64.27 -11.75
CA LEU A 489 8.96 63.73 -12.46
C LEU A 489 9.88 62.96 -11.50
N ALA A 490 10.56 61.94 -12.03
CA ALA A 490 11.55 61.19 -11.25
C ALA A 490 12.76 62.10 -10.95
N LYS A 491 13.26 62.07 -9.71
CA LYS A 491 14.50 62.76 -9.35
C LYS A 491 15.67 62.11 -10.10
N ALA A 492 16.51 62.91 -10.76
CA ALA A 492 17.69 62.43 -11.46
C ALA A 492 18.63 61.73 -10.47
N LEU A 493 19.07 60.51 -10.80
CA LEU A 493 20.12 59.82 -10.05
C LEU A 493 21.43 60.59 -10.23
N PRO A 494 22.21 60.82 -9.16
CA PRO A 494 23.53 61.44 -9.29
C PRO A 494 24.40 60.58 -10.21
N THR A 495 24.90 61.18 -11.29
CA THR A 495 25.84 60.53 -12.22
C THR A 495 27.15 60.23 -11.49
N PRO A 496 27.65 58.98 -11.51
CA PRO A 496 28.95 58.67 -10.95
C PRO A 496 30.05 59.40 -11.76
N PRO A 497 31.11 59.91 -11.11
CA PRO A 497 32.17 60.64 -11.80
C PRO A 497 32.87 59.73 -12.82
N LEU A 498 33.03 60.24 -14.04
CA LEU A 498 33.80 59.61 -15.12
C LEU A 498 35.28 59.54 -14.68
N THR A 499 35.71 58.42 -14.09
CA THR A 499 37.14 58.13 -13.97
C THR A 499 37.67 57.82 -15.36
N ALA A 500 38.45 58.76 -15.90
CA ALA A 500 39.21 58.63 -17.12
C ALA A 500 40.07 57.36 -17.08
N ARG A 501 39.86 56.46 -18.04
CA ARG A 501 40.82 55.41 -18.36
C ARG A 501 41.99 56.05 -19.10
N LEU A 502 43.15 56.10 -18.45
CA LEU A 502 44.46 56.00 -19.08
C LEU A 502 45.19 54.82 -18.43
#